data_AF-A0A4R2QQZ6-F1
#
_entry.id   AF-A0A4R2QQZ6-F1
#
_cell.length_a   1.000
_cell.length_b   1.000
_cell.length_c   1.000
_cell.angle_alpha   90.00
_cell.angle_beta   90.00
_cell.angle_gamma   90.00
#
_symmetry.space_group_name_H-M   'P 1'
#
loop_
_entity.id
_entity.type
_entity.pdbx_description
1 polymer ?
#
loop_
_entity_poly.entity_id
_entity_poly.type
_entity_poly.pdbx_seq_one_letter_code
_entity_poly.pdbx_strand_id
1 'polypeptide(L)'
;MAYKVKELADLVGVSVRTLHHYDEIGLLKPGEVSAAGYRLYAAQELERLQQILFFREIGFSLQEIKDTLDSPDFDRKRALAAHKEILLQKKQRLEDIIDTVNKTIASIEGGPTMSEKEMFGGFDMKQIQDHKNKYSKEARERYGDEIVEKAEKKADSYSQDDWAKINARQEANMKQILDNMHNGPADPLVQEAIADSRQAITDYYYDCTPEIFRGLGDLYVLDERFTEFYEKIKPGLAEFMRDAMHHYVDNLDTGK
;
A
#
# COMPACT_ATOMS: atom_id res chain seq x y z
N MET A 1 14.84 11.68 40.03
CA MET A 1 14.58 13.10 39.68
C MET A 1 13.39 13.13 38.74
N ALA A 2 12.54 14.14 38.85
CA ALA A 2 11.40 14.34 37.96
C ALA A 2 11.58 15.64 37.17
N TYR A 3 11.18 15.63 35.90
CA TYR A 3 11.27 16.76 34.98
C TYR A 3 9.93 17.47 34.90
N LYS A 4 9.94 18.80 34.87
CA LYS A 4 8.78 19.59 34.47
C LYS A 4 8.57 19.46 32.96
N VAL A 5 7.33 19.67 32.50
CA VAL A 5 6.96 19.55 31.08
C VAL A 5 7.88 20.35 30.13
N LYS A 6 8.32 21.55 30.52
CA LYS A 6 9.23 22.37 29.71
C LYS A 6 10.64 21.78 29.65
N GLU A 7 11.16 21.32 30.78
CA GLU A 7 12.49 20.69 30.85
C GLU A 7 12.53 19.39 30.04
N LEU A 8 11.44 18.61 30.07
CA LEU A 8 11.30 17.40 29.28
C LEU A 8 11.21 17.70 27.78
N ALA A 9 10.40 18.69 27.40
CA ALA A 9 10.27 19.16 26.02
C ALA A 9 11.64 19.57 25.44
N ASP A 10 12.39 20.38 26.19
CA ASP A 10 13.73 20.84 25.80
C ASP A 10 14.73 19.66 25.70
N LEU A 11 14.66 18.69 26.61
CA LEU A 11 15.54 17.51 26.64
C LEU A 11 15.38 16.61 25.40
N VAL A 12 14.14 16.35 24.99
CA VAL A 12 13.84 15.41 23.89
C VAL A 12 13.57 16.09 22.55
N GLY A 13 13.65 17.43 22.50
CA GLY A 13 13.45 18.20 21.27
C GLY A 13 12.02 18.18 20.74
N VAL A 14 11.01 18.02 21.60
CA VAL A 14 9.59 18.09 21.22
C VAL A 14 8.95 19.34 21.81
N SER A 15 7.86 19.83 21.21
CA SER A 15 7.17 20.99 21.75
C SER A 15 6.40 20.64 23.03
N VAL A 16 6.27 21.59 23.97
CA VAL A 16 5.37 21.45 25.13
C VAL A 16 3.94 21.11 24.69
N ARG A 17 3.49 21.66 23.56
CA ARG A 17 2.19 21.36 22.96
C ARG A 17 2.04 19.88 22.59
N THR A 18 3.10 19.26 22.09
CA THR A 18 3.14 17.82 21.77
C THR A 18 2.97 16.98 23.03
N LEU A 19 3.68 17.32 24.12
CA LEU A 19 3.54 16.60 25.39
C LEU A 19 2.15 16.77 26.01
N HIS A 20 1.56 17.96 25.91
CA HIS A 20 0.16 18.17 26.33
C HIS A 20 -0.81 17.36 25.48
N HIS A 21 -0.60 17.30 24.16
CA HIS A 21 -1.43 16.47 23.29
C HIS A 21 -1.32 14.98 23.65
N TYR A 22 -0.12 14.49 23.97
CA TYR A 22 0.06 13.10 24.41
C TYR A 22 -0.65 12.82 25.75
N ASP A 23 -0.68 13.78 26.66
CA ASP A 23 -1.45 13.70 27.91
C ASP A 23 -2.96 13.65 27.63
N GLU A 24 -3.47 14.54 26.76
CA GLU A 24 -4.88 14.63 26.37
C GLU A 24 -5.42 13.34 25.75
N ILE A 25 -4.66 12.70 24.86
CA ILE A 25 -5.05 11.42 24.24
C ILE A 25 -4.72 10.20 25.13
N GLY A 26 -4.16 10.44 26.32
CA GLY A 26 -3.76 9.40 27.27
C GLY A 26 -2.56 8.56 26.83
N LEU A 27 -1.80 9.00 25.83
CA LEU A 27 -0.61 8.32 25.34
C LEU A 27 0.57 8.48 26.32
N LEU A 28 0.76 9.65 26.92
CA LEU A 28 1.79 9.91 27.93
C LEU A 28 1.26 10.82 29.02
N LYS A 29 0.93 10.25 30.18
CA LYS A 29 0.46 10.99 31.35
C LYS A 29 1.62 11.37 32.27
N PRO A 30 1.56 12.52 32.96
CA PRO A 30 2.52 12.83 34.02
C PRO A 30 2.34 11.85 35.19
N GLY A 31 3.45 11.46 35.83
CA GLY A 31 3.41 10.59 37.00
C GLY A 31 2.87 11.31 38.25
N GLU A 32 3.08 12.62 38.34
CA GLU A 32 2.55 13.47 39.40
C GLU A 32 2.19 14.86 38.87
N VAL A 33 1.17 15.48 39.46
CA VAL A 33 0.92 16.92 39.35
C VAL A 33 1.19 17.53 40.71
N SER A 34 2.22 18.38 40.78
CA SER A 34 2.60 19.05 42.03
C SER A 34 1.48 19.96 42.56
N ALA A 35 1.53 20.31 43.85
CA ALA A 35 0.57 21.22 44.48
C ALA A 35 0.44 22.60 43.79
N ALA A 36 1.47 23.05 43.06
CA ALA A 36 1.45 24.29 42.29
C ALA A 36 0.93 24.11 40.84
N GLY A 37 0.42 22.93 40.49
CA GLY A 37 -0.16 22.61 39.17
C GLY A 37 0.84 22.18 38.10
N TYR A 38 2.14 22.02 38.43
CA TYR A 38 3.12 21.55 37.45
C TYR A 38 3.03 20.04 37.24
N ARG A 39 2.96 19.62 35.98
CA ARG A 39 3.14 18.24 35.51
C ARG A 39 4.59 17.79 35.69
N LEU A 40 4.79 16.65 36.34
CA LEU A 40 6.08 16.05 36.64
C LEU A 40 6.20 14.67 35.98
N TYR A 41 7.33 14.45 35.32
CA TYR A 41 7.64 13.22 34.59
C TYR A 41 8.88 12.58 35.21
N ALA A 42 8.73 11.37 35.76
CA ALA A 42 9.80 10.60 36.37
C ALA A 42 10.34 9.56 35.37
N ALA A 43 11.19 8.66 35.86
CA ALA A 43 11.89 7.69 35.01
C ALA A 43 10.93 6.84 34.15
N GLN A 44 9.78 6.44 34.70
CA GLN A 44 8.81 5.61 33.99
C GLN A 44 8.17 6.35 32.80
N GLU A 45 7.82 7.62 32.98
CA GLU A 45 7.27 8.43 31.90
C GLU A 45 8.32 8.73 30.83
N LEU A 46 9.58 8.92 31.22
CA LEU A 46 10.69 9.10 30.28
C LEU A 46 10.91 7.84 29.44
N GLU A 47 10.83 6.65 30.05
CA GLU A 47 10.93 5.37 29.35
C GLU A 47 9.78 5.18 28.35
N ARG A 48 8.56 5.54 28.75
CA ARG A 48 7.39 5.50 27.84
C ARG A 48 7.52 6.51 26.71
N LEU A 49 7.98 7.73 26.98
CA LEU A 49 8.24 8.74 25.96
C LEU A 49 9.28 8.25 24.95
N GLN A 50 10.36 7.62 25.40
CA GLN A 50 11.35 7.03 24.50
C GLN A 50 10.73 5.99 23.55
N GLN A 51 9.84 5.13 24.06
CA GLN A 51 9.13 4.15 23.23
C GLN A 51 8.24 4.83 22.19
N ILE A 52 7.48 5.85 22.60
CA ILE A 52 6.65 6.65 21.69
C ILE A 52 7.50 7.22 20.55
N LEU A 53 8.66 7.77 20.86
CA LEU A 53 9.57 8.33 19.86
C LEU A 53 10.12 7.27 18.91
N PHE A 54 10.47 6.07 19.40
CA PHE A 54 10.89 4.96 18.54
C PHE A 54 9.80 4.54 17.56
N PHE A 55 8.57 4.34 18.03
CA PHE A 55 7.47 3.95 17.13
C PHE A 55 7.10 5.06 16.13
N ARG A 56 7.19 6.33 16.53
CA ARG A 56 7.01 7.47 15.63
C ARG A 56 8.03 7.46 14.48
N GLU A 57 9.29 7.14 14.76
CA GLU A 57 10.37 7.09 13.76
C GLU A 57 10.16 5.99 12.70
N ILE A 58 9.43 4.92 13.06
CA ILE A 58 9.05 3.87 12.10
C ILE A 58 7.67 4.09 11.46
N GLY A 59 7.02 5.22 11.74
CA GLY A 59 5.82 5.67 11.02
C GLY A 59 4.49 5.24 11.64
N PHE A 60 4.48 4.71 12.87
CA PHE A 60 3.23 4.35 13.54
C PHE A 60 2.42 5.61 13.88
N SER A 61 1.10 5.51 13.74
CA SER A 61 0.16 6.53 14.21
C SER A 61 0.12 6.56 15.74
N LEU A 62 -0.26 7.69 16.33
CA LEU A 62 -0.33 7.83 17.79
C LEU A 62 -1.30 6.82 18.44
N GLN A 63 -2.35 6.43 17.71
CA GLN A 63 -3.33 5.45 18.17
C GLN A 63 -2.72 4.05 18.22
N GLU A 64 -2.04 3.59 17.16
CA GLU A 64 -1.36 2.29 17.14
C GLU A 64 -0.28 2.19 18.23
N ILE A 65 0.45 3.29 18.47
CA ILE A 65 1.45 3.35 19.55
C ILE A 65 0.77 3.15 20.90
N LYS A 66 -0.33 3.87 21.15
CA LYS A 66 -1.08 3.74 22.40
C LYS A 66 -1.56 2.32 22.62
N ASP A 67 -2.20 1.73 21.62
CA ASP A 67 -2.77 0.38 21.71
C ASP A 67 -1.69 -0.69 21.90
N THR A 68 -0.53 -0.50 21.27
CA THR A 68 0.63 -1.40 21.45
C THR A 68 1.21 -1.30 22.85
N LEU A 69 1.41 -0.08 23.36
CA LEU A 69 2.02 0.15 24.68
C LEU A 69 1.10 -0.18 25.85
N ASP A 70 -0.22 -0.11 25.64
CA ASP A 70 -1.22 -0.44 26.66
C ASP A 70 -1.62 -1.92 26.64
N SER A 71 -1.08 -2.70 25.68
CA SER A 71 -1.35 -4.15 25.60
C SER A 71 -0.74 -4.92 26.78
N PRO A 72 -1.49 -5.83 27.44
CA PRO A 72 -0.97 -6.65 28.52
C PRO A 72 0.21 -7.55 28.10
N ASP A 73 0.25 -7.92 26.83
CA ASP A 73 1.27 -8.81 26.26
C ASP A 73 2.50 -8.05 25.73
N PHE A 74 2.59 -6.74 25.99
CA PHE A 74 3.69 -5.91 25.51
C PHE A 74 5.03 -6.28 26.18
N ASP A 75 5.88 -6.98 25.44
CA ASP A 75 7.29 -7.20 25.80
C ASP A 75 8.17 -6.09 25.21
N ARG A 76 8.59 -5.16 26.08
CA ARG A 76 9.47 -4.04 25.73
C ARG A 76 10.76 -4.49 25.05
N LYS A 77 11.42 -5.55 25.55
CA LYS A 77 12.70 -5.99 25.01
C LYS A 77 12.52 -6.56 23.61
N ARG A 78 11.46 -7.34 23.42
CA ARG A 78 11.10 -7.88 22.10
C ARG A 78 10.75 -6.77 21.11
N ALA A 79 9.97 -5.77 21.54
CA ALA A 79 9.63 -4.62 20.72
C ALA A 79 10.87 -3.81 20.28
N LEU A 80 11.80 -3.56 21.20
CA LEU A 80 13.07 -2.88 20.88
C LEU A 80 13.96 -3.71 19.95
N ALA A 81 14.02 -5.03 20.12
CA ALA A 81 14.74 -5.91 19.22
C ALA A 81 14.16 -5.89 17.80
N ALA A 82 12.82 -5.97 17.67
CA ALA A 82 12.14 -5.85 16.38
C ALA A 82 12.37 -4.47 15.75
N HIS A 83 12.30 -3.39 16.53
CA HIS A 83 12.60 -2.04 16.06
C HIS A 83 14.04 -1.91 15.54
N LYS A 84 15.02 -2.48 16.24
CA LYS A 84 16.42 -2.52 15.78
C LYS A 84 16.53 -3.21 14.41
N GLU A 85 15.85 -4.34 14.21
CA GLU A 85 15.87 -5.01 12.90
C GLU A 85 15.28 -4.15 11.79
N ILE A 86 14.17 -3.43 12.05
CA ILE A 86 13.59 -2.47 11.10
C ILE A 86 14.58 -1.34 10.78
N LEU A 87 15.28 -0.80 11.78
CA LEU A 87 16.30 0.23 11.57
C LEU A 87 17.47 -0.28 10.72
N LEU A 88 17.91 -1.52 10.94
CA LEU A 88 18.95 -2.15 10.13
C LEU A 88 18.50 -2.34 8.67
N GLN A 89 17.25 -2.72 8.45
CA GLN A 89 16.68 -2.82 7.10
C GLN A 89 16.60 -1.44 6.41
N LYS A 90 16.13 -0.41 7.13
CA LYS A 90 16.12 0.98 6.62
C LYS A 90 17.53 1.46 6.27
N LYS A 91 18.51 1.16 7.13
CA LYS A 91 19.93 1.47 6.88
C LYS A 91 20.41 0.83 5.58
N GLN A 92 20.20 -0.49 5.44
CA GLN A 92 20.62 -1.21 4.23
C GLN A 92 19.97 -0.62 2.96
N ARG A 93 18.67 -0.32 3.02
CA ARG A 93 17.97 0.33 1.91
C ARG A 93 18.56 1.68 1.54
N LEU A 94 18.92 2.51 2.53
CA LEU A 94 19.58 3.79 2.27
C LEU A 94 20.96 3.59 1.65
N GLU A 95 21.72 2.57 2.10
CA GLU A 95 23.01 2.21 1.51
C GLU A 95 22.86 1.78 0.03
N ASP A 96 21.84 0.99 -0.31
CA ASP A 96 21.55 0.55 -1.68
C ASP A 96 21.15 1.74 -2.59
N ILE A 97 20.36 2.69 -2.06
CA ILE A 97 20.00 3.93 -2.78
C ILE A 97 21.24 4.80 -3.00
N ILE A 98 22.09 4.96 -1.98
CA ILE A 98 23.33 5.74 -2.10
C ILE A 98 24.24 5.13 -3.18
N ASP A 99 24.37 3.80 -3.23
CA ASP A 99 25.14 3.12 -4.27
C ASP A 99 24.57 3.39 -5.67
N THR A 100 23.24 3.35 -5.81
CA THR A 100 22.56 3.68 -7.08
C THR A 100 22.81 5.13 -7.51
N VAL A 101 22.75 6.08 -6.57
CA VAL A 101 23.07 7.50 -6.82
C VAL A 101 24.52 7.65 -7.27
N ASN A 102 25.47 6.98 -6.60
CA ASN A 102 26.88 7.04 -6.97
C ASN A 102 27.13 6.52 -8.39
N LYS A 103 26.51 5.39 -8.76
CA LYS A 103 26.58 4.84 -10.12
C LYS A 103 25.98 5.81 -11.15
N THR A 104 24.87 6.47 -10.79
CA THR A 104 24.20 7.44 -11.66
C THR A 104 25.09 8.65 -11.92
N ILE A 105 25.73 9.19 -10.87
CA ILE A 105 26.70 10.29 -11.00
C ILE A 105 27.84 9.86 -11.93
N ALA A 106 28.45 8.68 -11.69
CA ALA A 106 29.53 8.19 -12.53
C ALA A 106 29.13 8.02 -14.00
N SER A 107 27.91 7.54 -14.28
CA SER A 107 27.38 7.42 -15.65
C SER A 107 27.18 8.78 -16.32
N ILE A 108 26.75 9.81 -15.59
CA ILE A 108 26.59 11.18 -16.11
C ILE A 108 27.96 11.82 -16.40
N GLU A 109 28.98 11.52 -15.58
CA GLU A 109 30.34 12.04 -15.72
C GLU A 109 31.18 11.34 -16.82
N GLY A 110 30.55 10.53 -17.67
CA GLY A 110 31.22 9.84 -18.78
C GLY A 110 31.73 8.44 -18.45
N GLY A 111 31.32 7.88 -17.31
CA GLY A 111 31.49 6.48 -16.96
C GLY A 111 30.56 5.53 -17.73
N PRO A 112 30.57 4.23 -17.39
CA PRO A 112 29.74 3.23 -18.05
C PRO A 112 28.25 3.57 -17.96
N THR A 113 27.55 3.44 -19.09
CA THR A 113 26.09 3.62 -19.13
C THR A 113 25.41 2.57 -18.26
N MET A 114 24.60 3.01 -17.30
CA MET A 114 23.79 2.12 -16.47
C MET A 114 22.68 1.46 -17.29
N SER A 115 22.40 0.19 -17.02
CA SER A 115 21.19 -0.48 -17.51
C SER A 115 19.94 -0.04 -16.72
N GLU A 116 18.75 -0.17 -17.31
CA GLU A 116 17.47 0.15 -16.65
C GLU A 116 17.32 -0.58 -15.30
N LYS A 117 17.76 -1.85 -15.24
CA LYS A 117 17.75 -2.64 -13.99
C LYS A 117 18.65 -2.06 -12.91
N GLU A 118 19.79 -1.47 -13.27
CA GLU A 118 20.71 -0.83 -12.33
C GLU A 118 20.20 0.55 -11.88
N MET A 119 19.51 1.28 -12.76
CA MET A 119 18.89 2.58 -12.42
C MET A 119 17.84 2.45 -11.30
N PHE A 120 17.11 1.34 -11.28
CA PHE A 120 16.05 1.09 -10.30
C PHE A 120 16.41 0.10 -9.19
N GLY A 121 17.64 -0.44 -9.19
CA GLY A 121 18.06 -1.53 -8.29
C GLY A 121 18.04 -1.18 -6.80
N GLY A 122 18.28 0.09 -6.43
CA GLY A 122 18.21 0.56 -5.04
C GLY A 122 16.79 0.85 -4.53
N PHE A 123 15.77 0.79 -5.39
CA PHE A 123 14.38 0.98 -4.99
C PHE A 123 13.74 -0.38 -4.70
N ASP A 124 13.15 -0.49 -3.51
CA ASP A 124 12.67 -1.73 -2.89
C ASP A 124 11.57 -2.43 -3.72
N MET A 125 11.98 -3.33 -4.62
CA MET A 125 11.09 -4.25 -5.35
C MET A 125 10.60 -5.41 -4.48
N LYS A 126 11.09 -5.55 -3.24
CA LYS A 126 10.73 -6.64 -2.33
C LYS A 126 9.31 -6.46 -1.80
N GLN A 127 8.87 -5.23 -1.54
CA GLN A 127 7.47 -4.94 -1.24
C GLN A 127 6.53 -5.31 -2.41
N ILE A 128 6.97 -5.08 -3.65
CA ILE A 128 6.24 -5.51 -4.84
C ILE A 128 6.17 -7.04 -4.91
N GLN A 129 7.28 -7.72 -4.59
CA GLN A 129 7.34 -9.19 -4.56
C GLN A 129 6.50 -9.81 -3.43
N ASP A 130 6.51 -9.22 -2.23
CA ASP A 130 5.72 -9.69 -1.08
C ASP A 130 4.22 -9.45 -1.32
N HIS A 131 3.87 -8.31 -1.92
CA HIS A 131 2.53 -8.09 -2.44
C HIS A 131 2.17 -9.14 -3.51
N LYS A 132 3.01 -9.35 -4.53
CA LYS A 132 2.79 -10.37 -5.57
C LYS A 132 2.55 -11.75 -4.95
N ASN A 133 3.33 -12.15 -3.96
CA ASN A 133 3.18 -13.44 -3.27
C ASN A 133 1.87 -13.54 -2.47
N LYS A 134 1.49 -12.49 -1.73
CA LYS A 134 0.24 -12.44 -0.98
C LYS A 134 -0.98 -12.52 -1.91
N TYR A 135 -1.00 -11.70 -2.96
CA TYR A 135 -2.08 -11.70 -3.96
C TYR A 135 -2.17 -13.02 -4.72
N SER A 136 -1.03 -13.62 -5.05
CA SER A 136 -0.98 -14.93 -5.70
C SER A 136 -1.61 -16.02 -4.82
N LYS A 137 -1.39 -16.00 -3.50
CA LYS A 137 -2.05 -16.93 -2.57
C LYS A 137 -3.57 -16.73 -2.51
N GLU A 138 -4.02 -15.48 -2.34
CA GLU A 138 -5.45 -15.15 -2.30
C GLU A 138 -6.17 -15.51 -3.62
N ALA A 139 -5.52 -15.28 -4.76
CA ALA A 139 -6.03 -15.65 -6.07
C ALA A 139 -6.13 -17.17 -6.24
N ARG A 140 -5.17 -17.94 -5.73
CA ARG A 140 -5.20 -19.42 -5.76
C ARG A 140 -6.36 -19.98 -4.94
N GLU A 141 -6.59 -19.42 -3.75
CA GLU A 141 -7.71 -19.82 -2.89
C GLU A 141 -9.08 -19.54 -3.55
N ARG A 142 -9.20 -18.47 -4.34
CA ARG A 142 -10.46 -18.04 -4.94
C ARG A 142 -10.73 -18.60 -6.35
N TYR A 143 -9.71 -18.68 -7.19
CA TYR A 143 -9.83 -19.02 -8.61
C TYR A 143 -9.13 -20.34 -8.97
N GLY A 144 -8.40 -20.95 -8.02
CA GLY A 144 -7.73 -22.22 -8.19
C GLY A 144 -6.30 -22.11 -8.73
N ASP A 145 -5.48 -23.08 -8.36
CA ASP A 145 -4.05 -23.12 -8.67
C ASP A 145 -3.75 -23.10 -10.17
N GLU A 146 -4.55 -23.83 -10.96
CA GLU A 146 -4.32 -23.97 -12.41
C GLU A 146 -4.49 -22.63 -13.15
N ILE A 147 -5.48 -21.82 -12.77
CA ILE A 147 -5.74 -20.52 -13.39
C ILE A 147 -4.61 -19.54 -13.07
N VAL A 148 -4.22 -19.48 -11.80
CA VAL A 148 -3.15 -18.58 -11.35
C VAL A 148 -1.81 -18.97 -11.97
N GLU A 149 -1.47 -20.27 -12.01
CA GLU A 149 -0.22 -20.72 -12.64
C GLU A 149 -0.16 -20.39 -14.13
N LYS A 150 -1.26 -20.58 -14.88
CA LYS A 150 -1.31 -20.22 -16.29
C LYS A 150 -1.10 -18.73 -16.49
N ALA A 151 -1.76 -17.91 -15.67
CA ALA A 151 -1.62 -16.45 -15.70
C ALA A 151 -0.19 -16.00 -15.40
N GLU A 152 0.44 -16.55 -14.35
CA GLU A 152 1.80 -16.23 -13.94
C GLU A 152 2.82 -16.62 -15.01
N LYS A 153 2.74 -17.86 -15.54
CA LYS A 153 3.63 -18.33 -16.62
C LYS A 153 3.55 -17.45 -17.87
N LYS A 154 2.34 -17.02 -18.23
CA LYS A 154 2.11 -16.19 -19.41
C LYS A 154 2.63 -14.76 -19.17
N ALA A 155 2.34 -14.19 -18.02
CA ALA A 155 2.85 -12.88 -17.61
C ALA A 155 4.39 -12.82 -17.53
N ASP A 156 5.02 -13.85 -16.99
CA ASP A 156 6.48 -13.96 -16.88
C ASP A 156 7.17 -14.18 -18.25
N SER A 157 6.41 -14.57 -19.29
CA SER A 157 6.92 -14.72 -20.65
C SER A 157 6.94 -13.43 -21.48
N TYR A 158 6.29 -12.36 -20.99
CA TYR A 158 6.16 -11.11 -21.73
C TYR A 158 7.42 -10.25 -21.65
N SER A 159 7.79 -9.69 -22.80
CA SER A 159 8.80 -8.64 -22.89
C SER A 159 8.25 -7.29 -22.43
N GLN A 160 9.14 -6.31 -22.26
CA GLN A 160 8.76 -4.93 -21.96
C GLN A 160 7.84 -4.33 -23.04
N ASP A 161 8.09 -4.64 -24.32
CA ASP A 161 7.26 -4.19 -25.44
C ASP A 161 5.86 -4.81 -25.42
N ASP A 162 5.74 -6.06 -24.95
CA ASP A 162 4.44 -6.72 -24.78
C ASP A 162 3.66 -6.05 -23.64
N TRP A 163 4.32 -5.76 -22.52
CA TRP A 163 3.70 -5.01 -21.42
C TRP A 163 3.25 -3.61 -21.83
N ALA A 164 4.03 -2.90 -22.66
CA ALA A 164 3.63 -1.61 -23.19
C ALA A 164 2.33 -1.69 -24.02
N LYS A 165 2.18 -2.74 -24.85
CA LYS A 165 0.96 -2.97 -25.64
C LYS A 165 -0.23 -3.34 -24.77
N ILE A 166 -0.02 -4.21 -23.78
CA ILE A 166 -1.06 -4.63 -22.82
C ILE A 166 -1.59 -3.39 -22.06
N ASN A 167 -0.68 -2.58 -21.52
CA ASN A 167 -1.06 -1.38 -20.78
C ASN A 167 -1.78 -0.36 -21.67
N ALA A 168 -1.31 -0.14 -22.90
CA ALA A 168 -1.97 0.78 -23.82
C ALA A 168 -3.41 0.36 -24.15
N ARG A 169 -3.68 -0.93 -24.32
CA ARG A 169 -5.05 -1.45 -24.54
C ARG A 169 -5.94 -1.22 -23.30
N GLN A 170 -5.42 -1.52 -22.12
CA GLN A 170 -6.14 -1.31 -20.85
C GLN A 170 -6.44 0.18 -20.60
N GLU A 171 -5.49 1.08 -20.87
CA GLU A 171 -5.67 2.53 -20.75
C GLU A 171 -6.71 3.05 -21.74
N ALA A 172 -6.71 2.57 -22.99
CA ALA A 172 -7.71 2.93 -23.98
C ALA A 172 -9.13 2.53 -23.54
N ASN A 173 -9.30 1.31 -23.03
CA ASN A 173 -10.58 0.82 -22.52
C ASN A 173 -11.04 1.64 -21.30
N MET A 174 -10.15 1.89 -20.34
CA MET A 174 -10.45 2.70 -19.16
C MET A 174 -10.86 4.12 -19.54
N LYS A 175 -10.16 4.73 -20.51
CA LYS A 175 -10.50 6.06 -21.02
C LYS A 175 -11.90 6.07 -21.63
N GLN A 176 -12.23 5.10 -22.49
CA GLN A 176 -13.55 5.01 -23.12
C GLN A 176 -14.66 4.85 -22.07
N ILE A 177 -14.43 4.06 -21.02
CA ILE A 177 -15.37 3.91 -19.90
C ILE A 177 -15.55 5.25 -19.17
N LEU A 178 -14.46 5.92 -18.81
CA LEU A 178 -14.50 7.19 -18.07
C LEU A 178 -15.21 8.31 -18.84
N ASP A 179 -14.95 8.40 -20.14
CA ASP A 179 -15.56 9.38 -21.04
C ASP A 179 -17.07 9.16 -21.16
N ASN A 180 -17.55 7.91 -21.12
CA ASN A 180 -18.96 7.56 -21.33
C ASN A 180 -19.71 7.19 -20.04
N MET A 181 -19.07 7.25 -18.87
CA MET A 181 -19.66 6.88 -17.58
C MET A 181 -20.98 7.60 -17.27
N HIS A 182 -21.14 8.83 -17.77
CA HIS A 182 -22.34 9.65 -17.58
C HIS A 182 -23.57 9.12 -18.35
N ASN A 183 -23.37 8.28 -19.37
CA ASN A 183 -24.44 7.64 -20.14
C ASN A 183 -24.98 6.36 -19.47
N GLY A 184 -24.29 5.89 -18.42
CA GLY A 184 -24.68 4.71 -17.65
C GLY A 184 -23.93 3.44 -18.06
N PRO A 185 -24.00 2.38 -17.23
CA PRO A 185 -23.22 1.15 -17.41
C PRO A 185 -23.63 0.33 -18.64
N ALA A 186 -24.87 0.49 -19.12
CA ALA A 186 -25.40 -0.20 -20.30
C ALA A 186 -25.12 0.54 -21.63
N ASP A 187 -24.42 1.67 -21.59
CA ASP A 187 -24.09 2.44 -22.79
C ASP A 187 -23.28 1.58 -23.79
N PRO A 188 -23.56 1.63 -25.11
CA PRO A 188 -22.88 0.79 -26.09
C PRO A 188 -21.35 0.96 -26.12
N LEU A 189 -20.83 2.18 -25.92
CA LEU A 189 -19.38 2.43 -25.91
C LEU A 189 -18.75 1.91 -24.63
N VAL A 190 -19.45 2.01 -23.50
CA VAL A 190 -19.02 1.38 -22.24
C VAL A 190 -18.99 -0.14 -22.41
N GLN A 191 -20.04 -0.73 -22.99
CA GLN A 191 -20.14 -2.17 -23.18
C GLN A 191 -19.11 -2.71 -24.18
N GLU A 192 -18.76 -1.96 -25.22
CA GLU A 192 -17.66 -2.30 -26.13
C GLU A 192 -16.31 -2.36 -25.39
N ALA A 193 -16.01 -1.35 -24.56
CA ALA A 193 -14.78 -1.31 -23.79
C ALA A 193 -14.73 -2.41 -22.70
N ILE A 194 -15.87 -2.76 -22.11
CA ILE A 194 -15.99 -3.88 -21.16
C ILE A 194 -15.77 -5.22 -21.87
N ALA A 195 -16.35 -5.40 -23.05
CA ALA A 195 -16.14 -6.59 -23.88
C ALA A 195 -14.66 -6.76 -24.26
N ASP A 196 -14.01 -5.67 -24.70
CA ASP A 196 -12.59 -5.69 -25.04
C ASP A 196 -11.73 -5.95 -23.80
N SER A 197 -12.09 -5.41 -22.64
CA SER A 197 -11.41 -5.67 -21.38
C SER A 197 -11.46 -7.16 -20.99
N ARG A 198 -12.62 -7.83 -21.14
CA ARG A 198 -12.68 -9.29 -20.93
C ARG A 198 -11.79 -10.04 -21.92
N GLN A 199 -11.86 -9.65 -23.19
CA GLN A 199 -11.05 -10.30 -24.24
C GLN A 199 -9.56 -10.10 -24.00
N ALA A 200 -9.13 -8.91 -23.56
CA ALA A 200 -7.75 -8.64 -23.18
C ALA A 200 -7.30 -9.54 -22.03
N ILE A 201 -8.16 -9.79 -21.03
CA ILE A 201 -7.82 -10.71 -19.93
C ILE A 201 -7.59 -12.14 -20.48
N THR A 202 -8.46 -12.60 -21.38
CA THR A 202 -8.31 -13.89 -22.08
C THR A 202 -7.02 -13.95 -22.91
N ASP A 203 -6.75 -12.92 -23.70
CA ASP A 203 -5.62 -12.85 -24.61
C ASP A 203 -4.28 -12.87 -23.87
N TYR A 204 -4.21 -12.24 -22.68
CA TYR A 204 -2.94 -11.99 -21.99
C TYR A 204 -2.71 -12.79 -20.71
N TYR A 205 -3.75 -13.29 -20.04
CA TYR A 205 -3.57 -13.95 -18.74
C TYR A 205 -4.11 -15.38 -18.73
N TYR A 206 -5.43 -15.55 -18.76
CA TYR A 206 -6.10 -16.85 -18.66
C TYR A 206 -7.49 -16.74 -19.29
N ASP A 207 -8.10 -17.88 -19.66
CA ASP A 207 -9.45 -17.88 -20.22
C ASP A 207 -10.47 -17.30 -19.22
N CYS A 208 -10.86 -16.04 -19.46
CA CYS A 208 -11.72 -15.28 -18.57
C CYS A 208 -13.17 -15.57 -18.93
N THR A 209 -13.74 -16.65 -18.40
CA THR A 209 -15.14 -17.02 -18.65
C THR A 209 -16.11 -15.92 -18.16
N PRO A 210 -17.35 -15.85 -18.66
CA PRO A 210 -18.33 -14.87 -18.18
C PRO A 210 -18.53 -14.92 -16.65
N GLU A 211 -18.48 -16.12 -16.05
CA GLU A 211 -18.59 -16.31 -14.60
C GLU A 211 -17.38 -15.72 -13.86
N ILE A 212 -16.16 -15.93 -14.36
CA ILE A 212 -14.95 -15.34 -13.78
C ILE A 212 -15.00 -13.81 -13.92
N PHE A 213 -15.39 -13.31 -15.09
CA PHE A 213 -15.48 -11.88 -15.35
C PHE A 213 -16.51 -11.21 -14.43
N ARG A 214 -17.66 -11.86 -14.19
CA ARG A 214 -18.65 -11.40 -13.22
C ARG A 214 -18.07 -11.31 -11.80
N GLY A 215 -17.39 -12.38 -11.35
CA GLY A 215 -16.74 -12.40 -10.04
C GLY A 215 -15.63 -11.35 -9.88
N LEU A 216 -14.94 -10.97 -10.96
CA LEU A 216 -13.99 -9.85 -10.95
C LEU A 216 -14.71 -8.51 -10.74
N GLY A 217 -15.89 -8.33 -11.31
CA GLY A 217 -16.73 -7.15 -11.07
C GLY A 217 -17.13 -7.04 -9.59
N ASP A 218 -17.62 -8.13 -8.99
CA ASP A 218 -17.94 -8.18 -7.56
C ASP A 218 -16.73 -7.83 -6.68
N LEU A 219 -15.54 -8.31 -7.06
CA LEU A 219 -14.30 -8.04 -6.35
C LEU A 219 -13.96 -6.55 -6.28
N TYR A 220 -14.27 -5.78 -7.32
CA TYR A 220 -13.97 -4.35 -7.36
C TYR A 220 -14.72 -3.55 -6.29
N VAL A 221 -15.80 -4.10 -5.72
CA VAL A 221 -16.58 -3.49 -4.65
C VAL A 221 -16.37 -4.18 -3.31
N LEU A 222 -16.26 -5.52 -3.29
CA LEU A 222 -16.18 -6.31 -2.06
C LEU A 222 -14.82 -6.24 -1.36
N ASP A 223 -13.76 -5.89 -2.08
CA ASP A 223 -12.41 -5.77 -1.52
C ASP A 223 -11.98 -4.31 -1.50
N GLU A 224 -11.87 -3.75 -0.29
CA GLU A 224 -11.54 -2.34 -0.04
C GLU A 224 -10.31 -1.87 -0.83
N ARG A 225 -9.34 -2.75 -1.10
CA ARG A 225 -8.12 -2.42 -1.85
C ARG A 225 -8.43 -2.08 -3.30
N PHE A 226 -9.31 -2.85 -3.95
CA PHE A 226 -9.74 -2.58 -5.32
C PHE A 226 -10.69 -1.39 -5.36
N THR A 227 -11.62 -1.31 -4.41
CA THR A 227 -12.53 -0.17 -4.27
C THR A 227 -11.74 1.14 -4.17
N GLU A 228 -10.76 1.24 -3.27
CA GLU A 228 -9.92 2.43 -3.13
C GLU A 228 -9.16 2.80 -4.40
N PHE A 229 -8.69 1.82 -5.18
CA PHE A 229 -7.98 2.08 -6.43
C PHE A 229 -8.89 2.79 -7.44
N TYR A 230 -10.08 2.24 -7.69
CA TYR A 230 -11.03 2.82 -8.65
C TYR A 230 -11.60 4.15 -8.15
N GLU A 231 -11.90 4.27 -6.86
CA GLU A 231 -12.42 5.52 -6.28
C GLU A 231 -11.40 6.68 -6.34
N LYS A 232 -10.10 6.39 -6.31
CA LYS A 232 -9.04 7.41 -6.53
C LYS A 232 -9.01 7.92 -7.97
N ILE A 233 -9.42 7.11 -8.95
CA ILE A 233 -9.49 7.52 -10.37
C ILE A 233 -10.69 8.44 -10.57
N LYS A 234 -11.87 7.98 -10.16
CA LYS A 234 -13.11 8.76 -10.20
C LYS A 234 -14.10 8.23 -9.16
N PRO A 235 -14.69 9.08 -8.32
CA PRO A 235 -15.68 8.64 -7.35
C PRO A 235 -16.85 7.89 -8.01
N GLY A 236 -17.23 6.75 -7.45
CA GLY A 236 -18.28 5.85 -7.95
C GLY A 236 -17.85 4.92 -9.09
N LEU A 237 -16.57 4.92 -9.48
CA LEU A 237 -16.08 4.08 -10.59
C LEU A 237 -16.10 2.59 -10.24
N ALA A 238 -15.85 2.22 -8.98
CA ALA A 238 -15.82 0.80 -8.57
C ALA A 238 -17.18 0.13 -8.80
N GLU A 239 -18.25 0.76 -8.30
CA GLU A 239 -19.62 0.29 -8.49
C GLU A 239 -20.04 0.32 -9.96
N PHE A 240 -19.68 1.37 -10.68
CA PHE A 240 -19.98 1.49 -12.11
C PHE A 240 -19.34 0.34 -12.92
N MET A 241 -18.07 0.02 -12.65
CA MET A 241 -17.37 -1.07 -13.32
C MET A 241 -18.05 -2.41 -13.04
N ARG A 242 -18.39 -2.71 -11.78
CA ARG A 242 -19.15 -3.93 -11.43
C ARG A 242 -20.44 -4.02 -12.23
N ASP A 243 -21.24 -2.95 -12.23
CA ASP A 243 -22.56 -2.94 -12.87
C ASP A 243 -22.44 -3.09 -14.40
N ALA A 244 -21.44 -2.46 -15.02
CA ALA A 244 -21.17 -2.59 -16.45
C ALA A 244 -20.70 -4.00 -16.83
N MET A 245 -19.85 -4.63 -16.01
CA MET A 245 -19.41 -6.02 -16.19
C MET A 245 -20.56 -7.01 -16.01
N HIS A 246 -21.43 -6.79 -15.02
CA HIS A 246 -22.63 -7.62 -14.82
C HIS A 246 -23.59 -7.51 -16.01
N HIS A 247 -23.85 -6.28 -16.47
CA HIS A 247 -24.69 -6.05 -17.63
C HIS A 247 -24.16 -6.75 -18.89
N TYR A 248 -22.85 -6.68 -19.11
CA TYR A 248 -22.20 -7.40 -20.21
C TYR A 248 -22.45 -8.90 -20.14
N VAL A 249 -22.21 -9.51 -18.96
CA VAL A 249 -22.39 -10.95 -18.76
C VAL A 249 -23.85 -11.36 -18.91
N ASP A 250 -24.79 -10.60 -18.35
CA ASP A 250 -26.23 -10.90 -18.46
C ASP A 250 -26.74 -10.88 -19.90
N ASN A 251 -26.18 -10.01 -20.74
CA ASN A 251 -26.56 -9.94 -22.15
C ASN A 251 -25.89 -11.03 -23.02
N LEU A 252 -24.79 -11.64 -22.58
CA LEU A 252 -24.20 -12.79 -23.27
C LEU A 252 -25.12 -14.03 -23.21
N ASP A 253 -25.85 -14.20 -22.10
CA ASP A 253 -26.73 -15.35 -21.88
C ASP A 253 -28.07 -15.23 -22.62
N THR A 254 -28.53 -14.00 -22.93
CA THR A 254 -29.77 -13.76 -23.68
C THR A 254 -29.66 -13.99 -25.20
N GLY A 255 -28.46 -14.29 -25.71
CA GLY A 255 -28.19 -14.53 -27.13
C GLY A 255 -28.27 -16.00 -27.59
N LYS A 256 -28.78 -16.92 -26.76
CA LYS A 256 -29.02 -18.33 -27.12
C LYS A 256 -30.46 -18.59 -27.56
#